data_AF-A0A928ZC86-F1
#
_entry.id   AF-A0A928ZC86-F1
#
_cell.length_a   1.000
_cell.length_b   1.000
_cell.length_c   1.000
_cell.angle_alpha   90.00
_cell.angle_beta   90.00
_cell.angle_gamma   90.00
#
_symmetry.space_group_name_H-M   'P 1'
#
loop_
_entity.id
_entity.type
_entity.pdbx_description
1 polymer ?
#
loop_
_entity_poly.entity_id
_entity_poly.type
_entity_poly.pdbx_seq_one_letter_code
_entity_poly.pdbx_strand_id
1 'polypeptide(L)'
;MKDEYSYIEFTIGNLDRFACLQKMFEKLKEVKNNWLPDIYLKEKNDLNYSDPVDSFPWKNYLDREAAEWFANTFDFDSEEGIIYWKLLELTKPEIRSQHPFFKTPGNWYFESMLDAIFNGDYFLIDLIKEKKNQGCLYYKPRAYPFGGSGSLVELIKSFGNKITYDSSQKNNSVKDSEWNFELAKKLVKEGIGFTPELLQNRNV
;
A
#
# COMPACT_ATOMS: atom_id res chain seq x y z
N MET A 1 -12.73 -16.84 -12.74
CA MET A 1 -11.65 -16.06 -12.06
C MET A 1 -12.12 -15.40 -10.77
N LYS A 2 -13.13 -14.51 -10.78
CA LYS A 2 -13.60 -13.84 -9.53
C LYS A 2 -14.17 -14.79 -8.47
N ASP A 3 -14.74 -15.92 -8.89
CA ASP A 3 -15.26 -16.95 -7.97
C ASP A 3 -14.15 -17.84 -7.37
N GLU A 4 -12.92 -17.75 -7.88
CA GLU A 4 -11.80 -18.62 -7.51
C GLU A 4 -10.68 -17.89 -6.76
N TYR A 5 -10.51 -16.60 -7.02
CA TYR A 5 -9.39 -15.80 -6.53
C TYR A 5 -9.86 -14.51 -5.86
N SER A 6 -9.03 -13.99 -4.96
CA SER A 6 -9.18 -12.61 -4.50
C SER A 6 -8.80 -11.66 -5.63
N TYR A 7 -9.41 -10.48 -5.65
CA TYR A 7 -9.23 -9.53 -6.72
C TYR A 7 -9.38 -8.07 -6.28
N ILE A 8 -8.70 -7.19 -7.03
CA ILE A 8 -8.79 -5.74 -6.90
C ILE A 8 -9.25 -5.19 -8.24
N GLU A 9 -10.39 -4.51 -8.25
CA GLU A 9 -10.90 -3.81 -9.43
C GLU A 9 -10.51 -2.34 -9.40
N PHE A 10 -10.28 -1.79 -10.59
CA PHE A 10 -9.94 -0.38 -10.74
C PHE A 10 -10.34 0.17 -12.10
N THR A 11 -10.55 1.47 -12.13
CA THR A 11 -10.66 2.25 -13.37
C THR A 11 -9.27 2.53 -13.91
N ILE A 12 -9.06 2.23 -15.19
CA ILE A 12 -7.80 2.53 -15.88
C ILE A 12 -7.75 4.01 -16.21
N GLY A 13 -6.75 4.72 -15.67
CA GLY A 13 -6.56 6.15 -15.93
C GLY A 13 -5.91 6.43 -17.29
N ASN A 14 -4.90 5.64 -17.66
CA ASN A 14 -4.17 5.76 -18.91
C ASN A 14 -3.75 4.36 -19.40
N LEU A 15 -3.99 4.04 -20.68
CA LEU A 15 -3.74 2.71 -21.23
C LEU A 15 -2.24 2.39 -21.40
N ASP A 16 -1.42 3.38 -21.72
CA ASP A 16 0.03 3.19 -21.86
C ASP A 16 0.66 2.92 -20.49
N ARG A 17 0.22 3.67 -19.47
CA ARG A 17 0.65 3.44 -18.08
C ARG A 17 0.13 2.12 -17.52
N PHE A 18 -1.08 1.69 -17.92
CA PHE A 18 -1.58 0.36 -17.60
C PHE A 18 -0.71 -0.74 -18.21
N ALA A 19 -0.22 -0.57 -19.44
CA ALA A 19 0.73 -1.52 -20.04
C ALA A 19 2.07 -1.57 -19.27
N CYS A 20 2.54 -0.44 -18.73
CA CYS A 20 3.70 -0.41 -17.82
C CYS A 20 3.42 -1.17 -16.51
N LEU A 21 2.25 -0.95 -15.91
CA LEU A 21 1.81 -1.71 -14.73
C LEU A 21 1.79 -3.22 -15.00
N GLN A 22 1.30 -3.65 -16.17
CA GLN A 22 1.32 -5.07 -16.56
C GLN A 22 2.74 -5.63 -16.65
N LYS A 23 3.68 -4.89 -17.24
CA LYS A 23 5.09 -5.32 -17.30
C LYS A 23 5.71 -5.46 -15.91
N MET A 24 5.44 -4.52 -15.01
CA MET A 24 5.91 -4.57 -13.63
C MET A 24 5.29 -5.76 -12.88
N PHE A 25 3.97 -5.95 -12.99
CA PHE A 25 3.25 -7.06 -12.37
C PHE A 25 3.77 -8.43 -12.83
N GLU A 26 3.94 -8.63 -14.13
CA GLU A 26 4.47 -9.89 -14.67
C GLU A 26 5.87 -10.17 -14.15
N LYS A 27 6.73 -9.15 -14.04
CA LYS A 27 8.07 -9.34 -13.46
C LYS A 27 8.02 -9.68 -11.97
N LEU A 28 7.18 -8.99 -11.20
CA LEU A 28 6.98 -9.30 -9.78
C LEU A 28 6.50 -10.74 -9.59
N LYS A 29 5.53 -11.18 -10.39
CA LYS A 29 5.00 -12.54 -10.40
C LYS A 29 6.07 -13.57 -10.76
N GLU A 30 6.84 -13.33 -11.82
CA GLU A 30 7.96 -14.17 -12.23
C GLU A 30 8.96 -14.37 -11.08
N VAL A 31 9.43 -13.27 -10.49
CA VAL A 31 10.43 -13.33 -9.41
C VAL A 31 9.84 -13.98 -8.16
N LYS A 32 8.62 -13.62 -7.75
CA LYS A 32 7.97 -14.17 -6.55
C LYS A 32 7.69 -15.67 -6.67
N ASN A 33 7.38 -16.17 -7.87
CA ASN A 33 7.16 -17.61 -8.09
C ASN A 33 8.45 -18.42 -8.02
N ASN A 34 9.58 -17.83 -8.39
CA ASN A 34 10.90 -18.46 -8.33
C ASN A 34 11.58 -18.26 -6.96
N TRP A 35 11.08 -17.32 -6.15
CA TRP A 35 11.56 -17.06 -4.81
C TRP A 35 10.77 -17.87 -3.78
N LEU A 36 11.45 -18.78 -3.10
CA LEU A 36 10.90 -19.44 -1.92
C LEU A 36 11.12 -18.49 -0.74
N PRO A 37 10.06 -17.99 -0.09
CA PRO A 37 10.23 -17.22 1.13
C PRO A 37 10.81 -18.16 2.18
N ASP A 38 12.06 -17.96 2.58
CA ASP A 38 12.58 -18.67 3.74
C ASP A 38 11.98 -18.07 5.01
N ILE A 39 10.83 -18.63 5.36
CA ILE A 39 10.06 -18.31 6.58
C ILE A 39 10.86 -18.54 7.87
N TYR A 40 12.02 -19.22 7.82
CA TYR A 40 12.86 -19.48 8.98
C TYR A 40 14.11 -18.60 9.03
N LEU A 41 14.30 -17.67 8.07
CA LEU A 41 15.46 -16.76 7.99
C LEU A 41 16.83 -17.47 8.03
N LYS A 42 16.88 -18.78 7.76
CA LYS A 42 18.12 -19.56 7.75
C LYS A 42 18.99 -19.16 6.57
N GLU A 43 18.36 -18.93 5.42
CA GLU A 43 18.95 -18.47 4.18
C GLU A 43 19.34 -16.99 4.25
N LYS A 44 18.64 -16.12 4.99
CA LYS A 44 19.09 -14.71 5.16
C LYS A 44 20.48 -14.57 5.81
N ASN A 45 20.95 -15.60 6.51
CA ASN A 45 22.31 -15.65 7.08
C ASN A 45 23.34 -16.31 6.13
N ASP A 46 22.90 -16.81 4.97
CA ASP A 46 23.79 -17.28 3.92
C ASP A 46 24.36 -16.08 3.16
N LEU A 47 25.68 -16.05 2.98
CA LEU A 47 26.38 -15.02 2.21
C LEU A 47 25.94 -15.00 0.73
N ASN A 48 25.31 -16.06 0.24
CA ASN A 48 24.77 -16.15 -1.12
C ASN A 48 23.29 -15.76 -1.22
N TYR A 49 22.66 -15.35 -0.12
CA TYR A 49 21.28 -14.88 -0.17
C TYR A 49 21.17 -13.56 -0.92
N SER A 50 20.23 -13.55 -1.86
CA SER A 50 19.96 -12.40 -2.71
C SER A 50 18.52 -11.96 -2.45
N ASP A 51 18.35 -10.89 -1.68
CA ASP A 51 17.02 -10.32 -1.43
C ASP A 51 16.42 -9.86 -2.77
N PRO A 52 15.24 -10.35 -3.19
CA PRO A 52 14.65 -9.97 -4.46
C PRO A 52 14.40 -8.46 -4.56
N VAL A 53 14.22 -7.75 -3.43
CA VAL A 53 14.04 -6.29 -3.43
C VAL A 53 15.30 -5.56 -3.86
N ASP A 54 16.47 -5.98 -3.36
CA ASP A 54 17.74 -5.30 -3.64
C ASP A 54 18.46 -5.83 -4.90
N SER A 55 18.19 -7.08 -5.29
CA SER A 55 18.95 -7.75 -6.35
C SER A 55 18.40 -7.59 -7.76
N PHE A 56 17.23 -6.99 -7.91
CA PHE A 56 16.61 -6.72 -9.21
C PHE A 56 16.52 -5.21 -9.49
N PRO A 57 16.72 -4.77 -10.74
CA PRO A 57 16.65 -3.36 -11.11
C PRO A 57 15.19 -2.89 -11.26
N TRP A 58 14.40 -2.96 -10.19
CA TRP A 58 12.95 -2.68 -10.20
C TRP A 58 12.58 -1.31 -10.74
N LYS A 59 13.45 -0.31 -10.54
CA LYS A 59 13.26 1.05 -11.05
C LYS A 59 13.14 1.10 -12.57
N ASN A 60 13.68 0.13 -13.30
CA ASN A 60 13.54 0.03 -14.76
C ASN A 60 12.11 -0.30 -15.23
N TYR A 61 11.25 -0.76 -14.32
CA TYR A 61 9.86 -1.09 -14.60
C TYR A 61 8.89 0.03 -14.20
N LEU A 62 9.39 1.11 -13.60
CA LEU A 62 8.60 2.30 -13.30
C LEU A 62 8.56 3.22 -14.52
N ASP A 63 7.37 3.75 -14.83
CA ASP A 63 7.29 4.95 -15.65
C ASP A 63 7.64 6.19 -14.80
N ARG A 64 7.79 7.35 -15.45
CA ARG A 64 8.20 8.59 -14.80
C ARG A 64 7.25 8.97 -13.67
N GLU A 65 5.95 8.91 -13.92
CA GLU A 65 4.94 9.31 -12.95
C GLU A 65 4.82 8.30 -11.78
N ALA A 66 5.09 7.02 -11.99
CA ALA A 66 5.17 6.03 -10.92
C ALA A 66 6.43 6.26 -10.06
N ALA A 67 7.56 6.63 -10.67
CA ALA A 67 8.74 7.04 -9.92
C ALA A 67 8.48 8.31 -9.09
N GLU A 68 7.78 9.30 -9.64
CA GLU A 68 7.35 10.51 -8.91
C GLU A 68 6.37 10.17 -7.78
N TRP A 69 5.46 9.21 -7.98
CA TRP A 69 4.56 8.72 -6.94
C TRP A 69 5.34 8.22 -5.73
N PHE A 70 6.35 7.37 -5.93
CA PHE A 70 7.18 6.83 -4.86
C PHE A 70 8.22 7.80 -4.29
N ALA A 71 8.43 8.95 -4.93
CA ALA A 71 9.22 10.04 -4.36
C ALA A 71 8.41 10.92 -3.39
N ASN A 72 7.07 10.84 -3.42
CA ASN A 72 6.16 11.61 -2.57
C ASN A 72 5.73 10.83 -1.32
N THR A 73 6.70 10.47 -0.50
CA THR A 73 6.50 9.72 0.75
C THR A 73 6.39 10.65 1.95
N PHE A 74 5.80 10.14 3.03
CA PHE A 74 5.77 10.89 4.29
C PHE A 74 7.14 10.93 4.96
N ASP A 75 7.61 12.13 5.29
CA ASP A 75 8.83 12.33 6.07
C ASP A 75 8.51 12.34 7.57
N PHE A 76 8.87 11.24 8.24
CA PHE A 76 8.65 11.09 9.67
C PHE A 76 9.62 11.92 10.54
N ASP A 77 10.72 12.41 9.98
CA ASP A 77 11.71 13.24 10.69
C ASP A 77 11.39 14.74 10.58
N SER A 78 10.43 15.10 9.72
CA SER A 78 9.90 16.46 9.60
C SER A 78 9.14 16.95 10.84
N GLU A 79 8.84 18.25 10.92
CA GLU A 79 7.94 18.79 11.97
C GLU A 79 6.60 18.05 11.99
N GLU A 80 6.04 17.77 10.80
CA GLU A 80 4.78 17.06 10.66
C GLU A 80 4.88 15.61 11.14
N GLY A 81 5.97 14.91 10.81
CA GLY A 81 6.26 13.57 11.29
C GLY A 81 6.41 13.48 12.82
N ILE A 82 7.11 14.43 13.42
CA ILE A 82 7.25 14.53 14.88
C ILE A 82 5.89 14.76 15.55
N ILE A 83 5.04 15.61 14.98
CA ILE A 83 3.67 15.84 15.48
C ILE A 83 2.80 14.60 15.32
N TYR A 84 2.93 13.87 14.20
CA TYR A 84 2.24 12.61 13.97
C TYR A 84 2.55 11.60 15.07
N TRP A 85 3.83 11.39 15.40
CA TRP A 85 4.22 10.45 16.47
C TRP A 85 3.68 10.85 17.83
N LYS A 86 3.81 12.12 18.21
CA LYS A 86 3.28 12.62 19.48
C LYS A 86 1.77 12.42 19.60
N LEU A 87 1.02 12.72 18.54
CA LEU A 87 -0.42 12.54 18.56
C LEU A 87 -0.81 11.06 18.59
N LEU A 88 -0.06 10.21 17.89
CA LEU A 88 -0.25 8.76 17.90
C LEU A 88 -0.08 8.19 19.32
N GLU A 89 0.90 8.66 20.08
CA GLU A 89 1.13 8.28 21.49
C GLU A 89 0.01 8.75 22.42
N LEU A 90 -0.49 9.98 22.22
CA LEU A 90 -1.59 10.54 23.01
C LEU A 90 -2.95 9.85 22.71
N THR A 91 -3.07 9.21 21.56
CA THR A 91 -4.35 8.66 21.08
C THR A 91 -4.53 7.19 21.44
N LYS A 92 -5.74 6.84 21.88
CA LYS A 92 -6.09 5.48 22.27
C LYS A 92 -5.83 4.46 21.14
N PRO A 93 -5.24 3.29 21.43
CA PRO A 93 -4.92 2.25 20.44
C PRO A 93 -6.10 1.85 19.55
N GLU A 94 -7.30 1.78 20.11
CA GLU A 94 -8.52 1.37 19.41
C GLU A 94 -8.92 2.38 18.33
N ILE A 95 -8.65 3.68 18.57
CA ILE A 95 -8.93 4.75 17.61
C ILE A 95 -7.86 4.76 16.52
N ARG A 96 -6.57 4.78 16.89
CA ARG A 96 -5.48 4.89 15.91
C ARG A 96 -5.32 3.66 15.01
N SER A 97 -5.81 2.49 15.43
CA SER A 97 -5.78 1.27 14.60
C SER A 97 -6.88 1.21 13.54
N GLN A 98 -7.95 2.00 13.69
CA GLN A 98 -9.13 1.91 12.83
C GLN A 98 -9.44 3.21 12.06
N HIS A 99 -9.07 4.36 12.61
CA HIS A 99 -9.45 5.65 12.06
C HIS A 99 -8.50 6.12 10.94
N PRO A 100 -9.02 6.54 9.76
CA PRO A 100 -8.20 6.99 8.62
C PRO A 100 -7.29 8.18 8.91
N PHE A 101 -7.57 8.94 9.98
CA PHE A 101 -6.72 10.03 10.45
C PHE A 101 -5.28 9.57 10.71
N PHE A 102 -5.09 8.35 11.20
CA PHE A 102 -3.75 7.79 11.45
C PHE A 102 -3.21 6.95 10.28
N LYS A 103 -3.91 6.90 9.15
CA LYS A 103 -3.26 6.43 7.92
C LYS A 103 -2.21 7.47 7.54
N THR A 104 -0.98 7.03 7.33
CA THR A 104 0.14 7.93 6.99
C THR A 104 -0.21 8.81 5.79
N PRO A 105 -0.01 10.13 5.88
CA PRO A 105 -0.27 11.02 4.77
C PRO A 105 0.83 10.88 3.72
N GLY A 106 0.49 10.63 2.46
CA GLY A 106 1.47 10.37 1.40
C GLY A 106 1.49 8.91 0.94
N ASN A 107 2.42 8.62 0.04
CA ASN A 107 2.52 7.32 -0.62
C ASN A 107 3.46 6.39 0.14
N TRP A 108 3.42 5.09 -0.18
CA TRP A 108 4.39 4.15 0.39
C TRP A 108 5.78 4.40 -0.19
N TYR A 109 6.81 4.04 0.57
CA TYR A 109 8.14 3.87 0.00
C TYR A 109 8.15 2.71 -1.00
N PHE A 110 8.87 2.88 -2.11
CA PHE A 110 8.93 1.89 -3.18
C PHE A 110 9.43 0.53 -2.68
N GLU A 111 10.52 0.57 -1.93
CA GLU A 111 11.16 -0.61 -1.34
C GLU A 111 10.21 -1.30 -0.35
N SER A 112 9.47 -0.55 0.48
CA SER A 112 8.48 -1.12 1.39
C SER A 112 7.30 -1.78 0.66
N MET A 113 6.87 -1.23 -0.49
CA MET A 113 5.86 -1.88 -1.32
C MET A 113 6.38 -3.21 -1.88
N LEU A 114 7.61 -3.25 -2.40
CA LEU A 114 8.24 -4.46 -2.91
C LEU A 114 8.40 -5.52 -1.81
N ASP A 115 8.94 -5.13 -0.66
CA ASP A 115 9.08 -6.00 0.52
C ASP A 115 7.74 -6.61 0.92
N ALA A 116 6.69 -5.80 0.99
CA ALA A 116 5.35 -6.29 1.34
C ALA A 116 4.77 -7.23 0.28
N ILE A 117 5.07 -7.02 -1.01
CA ILE A 117 4.66 -7.94 -2.07
C ILE A 117 5.40 -9.28 -1.96
N PHE A 118 6.72 -9.26 -1.78
CA PHE A 118 7.51 -10.49 -1.69
C PHE A 118 7.20 -11.29 -0.43
N ASN A 119 7.14 -10.63 0.73
CA ASN A 119 6.82 -11.28 2.01
C ASN A 119 5.33 -11.60 2.18
N GLY A 120 4.44 -11.03 1.36
CA GLY A 120 3.00 -11.29 1.42
C GLY A 120 2.66 -12.76 1.16
N ASP A 121 1.81 -13.35 2.02
CA ASP A 121 1.44 -14.76 1.92
C ASP A 121 0.31 -15.03 0.91
N TYR A 122 0.61 -14.80 -0.35
CA TYR A 122 -0.28 -15.01 -1.49
C TYR A 122 0.49 -15.29 -2.78
N PHE A 123 -0.19 -15.87 -3.77
CA PHE A 123 0.30 -15.96 -5.14
C PHE A 123 -0.26 -14.83 -5.99
N LEU A 124 0.58 -14.24 -6.84
CA LEU A 124 0.14 -13.33 -7.90
C LEU A 124 -0.40 -14.16 -9.06
N ILE A 125 -1.66 -13.97 -9.42
CA ILE A 125 -2.35 -14.81 -10.42
C ILE A 125 -2.34 -14.13 -11.79
N ASP A 126 -2.93 -12.95 -11.93
CA ASP A 126 -3.04 -12.26 -13.22
C ASP A 126 -3.35 -10.77 -13.06
N LEU A 127 -3.08 -9.98 -14.08
CA LEU A 127 -3.47 -8.58 -14.18
C LEU A 127 -4.02 -8.29 -15.57
N ILE A 128 -5.34 -8.19 -15.65
CA ILE A 128 -6.05 -8.13 -16.92
C ILE A 128 -6.84 -6.84 -17.08
N LYS A 129 -7.09 -6.50 -18.34
CA LYS A 129 -8.10 -5.53 -18.74
C LYS A 129 -9.41 -6.26 -19.00
N GLU A 130 -10.39 -6.10 -18.11
CA GLU A 130 -11.69 -6.77 -18.24
C GLU A 130 -12.60 -6.04 -19.24
N LYS A 131 -12.54 -4.70 -19.28
CA LYS A 131 -13.35 -3.86 -20.16
C LYS A 131 -12.55 -2.65 -20.64
N LYS A 132 -13.13 -1.83 -21.52
CA LYS A 132 -12.47 -0.67 -22.15
C LYS A 132 -11.66 0.19 -21.17
N ASN A 133 -12.20 0.47 -19.98
CA ASN A 133 -11.58 1.30 -18.94
C ASN A 133 -11.54 0.61 -17.57
N GLN A 134 -11.65 -0.72 -17.51
CA GLN A 134 -11.68 -1.47 -16.25
C GLN A 134 -10.58 -2.51 -16.25
N GLY A 135 -9.71 -2.45 -15.24
CA GLY A 135 -8.69 -3.45 -14.96
C GLY A 135 -9.02 -4.25 -13.71
N CYS A 136 -8.43 -5.43 -13.61
CA CYS A 136 -8.59 -6.32 -12.47
C CYS A 136 -7.29 -7.07 -12.19
N LEU A 137 -6.80 -6.97 -10.95
CA LEU A 137 -5.66 -7.74 -10.45
C LEU A 137 -6.19 -8.92 -9.66
N TYR A 138 -5.75 -10.13 -10.00
CA TYR A 138 -6.09 -11.38 -9.33
C TYR A 138 -4.92 -11.92 -8.52
N TYR A 139 -5.21 -12.37 -7.30
CA TYR A 139 -4.24 -12.98 -6.40
C TYR A 139 -4.89 -14.06 -5.55
N LYS A 140 -4.10 -15.01 -5.05
CA LYS A 140 -4.56 -16.13 -4.22
C LYS A 140 -3.91 -16.09 -2.85
N PRO A 141 -4.59 -15.59 -1.81
CA PRO A 141 -4.12 -15.70 -0.43
C PRO A 141 -3.87 -17.17 -0.04
N ARG A 142 -2.77 -17.43 0.67
CA ARG A 142 -2.51 -18.73 1.31
C ARG A 142 -3.00 -18.76 2.76
N ALA A 143 -2.94 -17.63 3.45
CA ALA A 143 -3.53 -17.44 4.77
C ALA A 143 -4.35 -16.14 4.82
N TYR A 144 -5.60 -16.25 5.28
CA TYR A 144 -6.45 -15.10 5.63
C TYR A 144 -6.43 -14.93 7.15
N PRO A 145 -6.26 -13.71 7.71
CA PRO A 145 -6.17 -12.40 7.07
C PRO A 145 -4.74 -11.91 6.71
N PHE A 146 -3.71 -12.75 6.87
CA PHE A 146 -2.30 -12.31 6.98
C PHE A 146 -1.55 -12.02 5.67
N GLY A 147 -2.24 -11.67 4.59
CA GLY A 147 -1.67 -11.42 3.26
C GLY A 147 -2.11 -10.11 2.62
N GLY A 148 -2.34 -9.05 3.43
CA GLY A 148 -3.03 -7.82 3.04
C GLY A 148 -2.73 -7.28 1.63
N SER A 149 -3.78 -6.81 0.95
CA SER A 149 -3.76 -6.27 -0.42
C SER A 149 -3.17 -4.88 -0.56
N GLY A 150 -2.78 -4.22 0.55
CA GLY A 150 -2.39 -2.81 0.58
C GLY A 150 -1.26 -2.46 -0.38
N SER A 151 -0.23 -3.31 -0.47
CA SER A 151 0.89 -3.10 -1.39
C SER A 151 0.49 -3.29 -2.86
N LEU A 152 -0.45 -4.20 -3.15
CA LEU A 152 -1.01 -4.37 -4.50
C LEU A 152 -1.88 -3.18 -4.91
N VAL A 153 -2.66 -2.63 -3.97
CA VAL A 153 -3.41 -1.39 -4.16
C VAL A 153 -2.46 -0.23 -4.45
N GLU A 154 -1.39 -0.11 -3.69
CA GLU A 154 -0.38 0.93 -3.88
C GLU A 154 0.30 0.83 -5.25
N LEU A 155 0.69 -0.39 -5.65
CA LEU A 155 1.20 -0.67 -6.98
C LEU A 155 0.23 -0.17 -8.06
N ILE A 156 -1.05 -0.53 -7.97
CA ILE A 156 -2.07 -0.11 -8.95
C ILE A 156 -2.21 1.43 -8.99
N LYS A 157 -2.24 2.10 -7.83
CA LYS A 157 -2.37 3.57 -7.72
C LYS A 157 -1.16 4.29 -8.30
N SER A 158 0.06 3.78 -8.10
CA SER A 158 1.29 4.41 -8.62
C SER A 158 1.29 4.59 -10.14
N PHE A 159 0.62 3.70 -10.88
CA PHE A 159 0.44 3.78 -12.34
C PHE A 159 -0.80 4.61 -12.77
N GLY A 160 -1.38 5.40 -11.86
CA GLY A 160 -2.46 6.35 -12.15
C GLY A 160 -3.86 5.72 -12.24
N ASN A 161 -4.04 4.51 -11.72
CA ASN A 161 -5.34 3.82 -11.71
C ASN A 161 -6.10 4.10 -10.41
N LYS A 162 -7.43 4.07 -10.47
CA LYS A 162 -8.29 4.34 -9.31
C LYS A 162 -8.99 3.07 -8.85
N ILE A 163 -8.70 2.62 -7.63
CA ILE A 163 -9.36 1.47 -7.03
C ILE A 163 -10.87 1.70 -6.93
N THR A 164 -11.64 0.72 -7.39
CA THR A 164 -13.10 0.70 -7.29
C THR A 164 -13.59 -0.36 -6.31
N TYR A 165 -12.84 -1.46 -6.16
CA TYR A 165 -13.22 -2.55 -5.27
C TYR A 165 -12.00 -3.39 -4.87
N ASP A 166 -12.00 -3.93 -3.64
CA ASP A 166 -11.01 -4.90 -3.15
C ASP A 166 -11.76 -6.01 -2.42
N SER A 167 -11.70 -7.24 -2.96
CA SER A 167 -12.45 -8.39 -2.42
C SER A 167 -12.00 -8.80 -1.01
N SER A 168 -10.79 -8.40 -0.57
CA SER A 168 -10.30 -8.70 0.77
C SER A 168 -10.88 -7.78 1.84
N GLN A 169 -11.36 -6.59 1.45
CA GLN A 169 -11.86 -5.57 2.38
C GLN A 169 -13.38 -5.54 2.40
N LYS A 170 -14.02 -6.71 2.62
CA LYS A 170 -15.46 -7.00 2.39
C LYS A 170 -16.51 -5.94 2.81
N ASN A 171 -16.19 -4.92 3.61
CA ASN A 171 -17.08 -3.81 3.96
C ASN A 171 -16.40 -2.41 4.03
N ASN A 172 -15.13 -2.28 3.68
CA ASN A 172 -14.38 -1.02 3.76
C ASN A 172 -13.90 -0.63 2.37
N SER A 173 -14.34 0.52 1.86
CA SER A 173 -13.65 1.16 0.75
C SER A 173 -12.20 1.43 1.17
N VAL A 174 -11.27 1.37 0.22
CA VAL A 174 -9.90 1.85 0.46
C VAL A 174 -10.01 3.33 0.83
N LYS A 175 -9.82 3.64 2.12
CA LYS A 175 -9.91 5.01 2.63
C LYS A 175 -8.58 5.71 2.42
N ASP A 176 -8.62 6.91 1.87
CA ASP A 176 -7.45 7.79 1.85
C ASP A 176 -7.18 8.34 3.26
N SER A 177 -6.00 8.90 3.47
CA SER A 177 -5.66 9.51 4.76
C SER A 177 -6.55 10.73 5.01
N GLU A 178 -7.08 10.84 6.22
CA GLU A 178 -7.81 12.02 6.70
C GLU A 178 -6.92 12.93 7.58
N TRP A 179 -5.61 12.71 7.54
CA TRP A 179 -4.65 13.46 8.33
C TRP A 179 -4.82 14.97 8.14
N ASN A 180 -4.81 15.70 9.26
CA ASN A 180 -4.89 17.16 9.27
C ASN A 180 -3.83 17.70 10.22
N PHE A 181 -2.77 18.26 9.63
CA PHE A 181 -1.61 18.72 10.38
C PHE A 181 -1.95 19.83 11.40
N GLU A 182 -2.77 20.81 11.01
CA GLU A 182 -3.14 21.92 11.90
C GLU A 182 -3.94 21.46 13.12
N LEU A 183 -4.90 20.55 12.90
CA LEU A 183 -5.62 19.92 14.00
C LEU A 183 -4.66 19.12 14.89
N ALA A 184 -3.76 18.34 14.28
CA ALA A 184 -2.80 17.55 15.04
C ALA A 184 -1.88 18.43 15.92
N LYS A 185 -1.38 19.55 15.38
CA LYS A 185 -0.59 20.54 16.14
C LYS A 185 -1.36 21.08 17.34
N LYS A 186 -2.64 21.44 17.14
CA LYS A 186 -3.50 21.92 18.22
C LYS A 186 -3.65 20.87 19.33
N LEU A 187 -3.99 19.63 18.95
CA LEU A 187 -4.21 18.53 19.90
C LEU A 187 -2.95 18.18 20.70
N VAL A 188 -1.80 18.09 20.04
CA VAL A 188 -0.51 17.84 20.71
C VAL A 188 -0.17 18.97 21.68
N LYS A 189 -0.40 20.23 21.30
CA LYS A 189 -0.18 21.39 22.18
C LYS A 189 -1.07 21.37 23.43
N GLU A 190 -2.31 20.90 23.29
CA GLU A 190 -3.27 20.76 24.38
C GLU A 190 -3.05 19.48 25.21
N GLY A 191 -2.20 18.55 24.75
CA GLY A 191 -1.94 17.27 25.40
C GLY A 191 -3.11 16.28 25.30
N ILE A 192 -3.95 16.42 24.28
CA ILE A 192 -5.19 15.64 24.09
C ILE A 192 -5.02 14.71 22.89
N GLY A 193 -5.40 13.43 23.05
CA GLY A 193 -5.46 12.46 21.96
C GLY A 193 -6.62 12.73 21.00
N PHE A 194 -6.51 12.27 19.76
CA PHE A 194 -7.57 12.39 18.77
C PHE A 194 -8.80 11.53 19.14
N THR A 195 -10.00 12.08 18.93
CA THR A 195 -11.26 11.31 18.91
C THR A 195 -12.09 11.71 17.69
N PRO A 196 -12.91 10.80 17.11
CA PRO A 196 -13.69 11.10 15.91
C PRO A 196 -14.64 12.29 16.05
N GLU A 197 -15.14 12.56 17.26
CA GLU A 197 -16.07 13.67 17.55
C GLU A 197 -15.42 15.05 17.33
N LEU A 198 -14.09 15.13 17.44
CA LEU A 198 -13.33 16.36 17.21
C LEU A 198 -13.35 16.81 15.74
N LEU A 199 -13.66 15.92 14.81
CA LEU A 199 -13.88 16.27 13.40
C LEU A 199 -15.23 16.94 13.16
N GLN A 200 -16.22 16.72 14.02
CA GLN A 200 -17.59 17.22 13.87
C GLN A 200 -17.79 18.62 14.45
N ASN A 201 -16.92 19.07 15.35
CA ASN A 201 -16.97 20.41 15.95
C ASN A 201 -16.42 21.54 15.04
N ARG A 202 -16.51 21.38 13.71
CA ARG A 202 -16.07 22.36 12.70
C ARG A 202 -17.15 23.41 12.37
N ASN A 203 -17.70 24.06 13.40
CA ASN A 203 -18.47 25.30 13.24
C ASN A 203 -17.99 26.32 14.29
N VAL A 204 -16.76 26.83 14.11
CA VAL A 204 -16.37 28.20 14.52
C VAL A 204 -15.38 28.71 13.49
#